data_AF-A0A814DUI6-F1
#
_entry.id   AF-A0A814DUI6-F1
#
_cell.length_a   1.000
_cell.length_b   1.000
_cell.length_c   1.000
_cell.angle_alpha   90.00
_cell.angle_beta   90.00
_cell.angle_gamma   90.00
#
_symmetry.space_group_name_H-M   'P 1'
#
loop_
_entity.id
_entity.type
_entity.pdbx_description
1 polymer ?
#
loop_
_entity_poly.entity_id
_entity_poly.type
_entity_poly.pdbx_seq_one_letter_code
_entity_poly.pdbx_strand_id
1 'polypeptide(L)'
;MTNTSFSDASLSLEIRALHTRRKKLSVTQDSEIYSKKQPLLANASVSLPLIIQTAGVPIHVYTHSLESEALQQLITLAESGIAEEFVACMPDAHVGVGATIGTVFASRSHISPYAVGSDIGCGMCAVPIQGLTISNLKKKWKTEIQQSIKQRIPTGHDSRSKPYPKLGTLGSGNHFIEVLYDETEQIWVMLHSLAGKQMKKKCLPIKNELKYLSIESQEGQDYLLDMNWCLNYAKQNRSIMMTILCDIMKQVTGYSADKSRIVNIHHNYCQTEDVYIESKNTTETLYITRKGATSARKGQLGIIPGSMGEGSFIVEGLGDPKSFYSCSHGAGRLLSRTEAMKNISQEDFENAMSGITCDVNAALRDECPQAYKDLTIVMANQSSLTRVVHRLKPLVNVKGISARNIRTREKKSKKHREFFMTM
;
A
#
# COMPACT_ATOMS: atom_id res chain seq x y z
N MET A 1 -21.80 34.26 -44.62
CA MET A 1 -21.06 35.52 -44.41
C MET A 1 -21.60 36.10 -43.11
N THR A 2 -20.88 36.30 -42.01
CA THR A 2 -19.47 36.64 -41.80
C THR A 2 -18.96 36.09 -40.46
N ASN A 3 -17.74 35.57 -40.48
CA ASN A 3 -16.88 35.27 -39.33
C ASN A 3 -16.58 36.50 -38.49
N THR A 4 -16.46 36.33 -37.17
CA THR A 4 -15.45 37.04 -36.36
C THR A 4 -14.94 36.15 -35.23
N SER A 5 -13.68 35.78 -35.38
CA SER A 5 -12.78 35.12 -34.44
C SER A 5 -12.39 36.01 -33.27
N PHE A 6 -12.38 35.47 -32.04
CA PHE A 6 -11.65 36.05 -30.91
C PHE A 6 -10.39 35.22 -30.64
N SER A 7 -9.25 35.91 -30.59
CA SER A 7 -7.90 35.36 -30.59
C SER A 7 -7.35 35.08 -29.19
N ASP A 8 -6.74 33.91 -29.08
CA ASP A 8 -6.11 33.23 -27.93
C ASP A 8 -4.72 33.79 -27.53
N ALA A 9 -4.58 35.12 -27.50
CA ALA A 9 -3.26 35.78 -27.40
C ALA A 9 -2.88 36.28 -26.00
N SER A 10 -3.80 36.33 -25.03
CA SER A 10 -3.53 36.91 -23.70
C SER A 10 -3.03 35.90 -22.65
N LEU A 11 -3.33 34.59 -22.79
CA LEU A 11 -2.84 33.56 -21.84
C LEU A 11 -1.39 33.12 -22.09
N SER A 12 -0.85 33.34 -23.30
CA SER A 12 0.49 32.86 -23.68
C SER A 12 1.64 33.75 -23.17
N LEU A 13 1.33 34.96 -22.69
CA LEU A 13 2.33 35.93 -22.20
C LEU A 13 2.66 35.78 -20.71
N GLU A 14 1.74 35.29 -19.88
CA GLU A 14 2.01 35.07 -18.44
C GLU A 14 2.90 33.85 -18.17
N ILE A 15 2.86 32.82 -19.03
CA ILE A 15 3.68 31.62 -18.87
C ILE A 15 5.15 31.86 -19.28
N ARG A 16 5.41 32.79 -20.20
CA ARG A 16 6.79 33.15 -20.61
C ARG A 16 7.52 34.06 -19.63
N ALA A 17 6.81 34.80 -18.78
CA ALA A 17 7.41 35.70 -17.79
C ALA A 17 8.07 34.97 -16.59
N LEU A 18 7.71 33.71 -16.32
CA LEU A 18 8.27 32.90 -15.23
C LEU A 18 9.66 32.31 -15.54
N HIS A 19 10.11 32.35 -16.79
CA HIS A 19 11.39 31.75 -17.20
C HIS A 19 12.60 32.70 -17.15
N THR A 20 12.43 33.99 -16.83
CA THR A 20 13.50 35.01 -16.99
C THR A 20 13.87 35.84 -15.76
N ARG A 21 13.66 35.32 -14.54
CA ARG A 21 14.23 35.93 -13.30
C ARG A 21 15.00 34.93 -12.45
N ARG A 22 16.13 34.44 -12.99
CA ARG A 22 17.26 33.99 -12.16
C ARG A 22 18.15 35.20 -11.87
N LYS A 23 18.01 35.81 -10.69
CA LYS A 23 19.08 36.64 -10.12
C LYS A 23 19.17 36.44 -8.60
N LYS A 24 20.41 36.10 -8.21
CA LYS A 24 21.00 35.92 -6.89
C LYS A 24 20.37 36.78 -5.78
N LEU A 25 19.95 36.11 -4.70
CA LEU A 25 19.88 36.66 -3.35
C LEU A 25 20.45 35.60 -2.40
N SER A 26 21.51 36.00 -1.69
CA SER A 26 22.24 35.24 -0.69
C SER A 26 21.37 35.06 0.57
N VAL A 27 21.12 33.82 0.96
CA VAL A 27 20.43 33.47 2.22
C VAL A 27 21.20 32.36 2.91
N THR A 28 21.30 32.51 4.22
CA THR A 28 22.06 31.74 5.22
C THR A 28 21.65 30.27 5.34
N GLN A 29 22.56 29.47 5.91
CA GLN A 29 22.80 28.05 5.62
C GLN A 29 21.84 26.99 6.23
N ASP A 30 20.66 27.35 6.74
CA ASP A 30 19.86 26.42 7.60
C ASP A 30 18.43 26.09 7.12
N SER A 31 18.09 26.16 5.83
CA SER A 31 16.71 25.82 5.38
C SER A 31 16.54 25.10 4.04
N GLU A 32 17.57 24.48 3.47
CA GLU A 32 17.53 23.96 2.08
C GLU A 32 17.01 22.52 1.87
N ILE A 33 16.55 21.80 2.90
CA ILE A 33 16.05 20.42 2.71
C ILE A 33 14.56 20.36 2.30
N TYR A 34 13.80 21.46 2.43
CA TYR A 34 12.33 21.44 2.29
C TYR A 34 11.74 22.06 0.99
N SER A 35 12.53 22.56 0.03
CA SER A 35 11.98 23.39 -1.07
C SER A 35 11.76 22.72 -2.45
N LYS A 36 11.76 21.38 -2.57
CA LYS A 36 11.58 20.71 -3.89
C LYS A 36 10.38 19.78 -4.09
N LYS A 37 9.40 19.76 -3.19
CA LYS A 37 8.13 19.04 -3.39
C LYS A 37 6.98 19.78 -2.71
N GLN A 38 6.49 20.86 -3.30
CA GLN A 38 5.23 21.46 -2.84
C GLN A 38 4.05 20.70 -3.48
N PRO A 39 3.08 20.21 -2.68
CA PRO A 39 1.88 19.59 -3.22
C PRO A 39 1.01 20.61 -3.96
N LEU A 40 0.49 20.22 -5.13
CA LEU A 40 -0.25 21.10 -6.03
C LEU A 40 -1.66 21.50 -5.53
N LEU A 41 -2.19 20.90 -4.46
CA LEU A 41 -3.60 21.00 -4.06
C LEU A 41 -3.81 21.41 -2.58
N ALA A 42 -3.02 22.34 -2.06
CA ALA A 42 -2.94 22.64 -0.61
C ALA A 42 -4.10 23.46 0.02
N ASN A 43 -5.37 23.21 -0.33
CA ASN A 43 -6.53 23.86 0.34
C ASN A 43 -7.44 22.82 1.02
N ALA A 44 -7.28 22.67 2.34
CA ALA A 44 -8.07 21.76 3.19
C ALA A 44 -9.54 22.18 3.39
N SER A 45 -9.96 23.33 2.85
CA SER A 45 -11.34 23.84 2.93
C SER A 45 -12.26 23.30 1.83
N VAL A 46 -11.72 22.61 0.83
CA VAL A 46 -12.49 22.07 -0.30
C VAL A 46 -12.98 20.66 0.04
N SER A 47 -14.24 20.35 -0.24
CA SER A 47 -14.76 18.99 -0.06
C SER A 47 -14.12 18.00 -1.05
N LEU A 48 -13.77 16.81 -0.57
CA LEU A 48 -13.29 15.70 -1.42
C LEU A 48 -14.48 14.89 -1.98
N PRO A 49 -14.36 14.31 -3.20
CA PRO A 49 -13.17 14.36 -4.07
C PRO A 49 -13.03 15.68 -4.84
N LEU A 50 -11.78 16.08 -5.10
CA LEU A 50 -11.44 17.09 -6.11
C LEU A 50 -11.57 16.46 -7.50
N ILE A 51 -12.15 17.18 -8.46
CA ILE A 51 -12.30 16.68 -9.83
C ILE A 51 -11.30 17.38 -10.74
N ILE A 52 -10.40 16.62 -11.35
CA ILE A 52 -9.46 17.10 -12.37
C ILE A 52 -9.96 16.65 -13.74
N GLN A 53 -10.23 17.59 -14.63
CA GLN A 53 -10.60 17.30 -16.02
C GLN A 53 -9.35 16.95 -16.83
N THR A 54 -9.45 15.97 -17.73
CA THR A 54 -8.37 15.56 -18.64
C THR A 54 -8.89 15.50 -20.08
N ALA A 55 -8.04 15.20 -21.06
CA ALA A 55 -8.49 14.96 -22.43
C ALA A 55 -9.30 13.65 -22.59
N GLY A 56 -9.21 12.74 -21.62
CA GLY A 56 -9.96 11.48 -21.58
C GLY A 56 -11.07 11.54 -20.54
N VAL A 57 -10.97 10.71 -19.50
CA VAL A 57 -11.94 10.71 -18.38
C VAL A 57 -11.49 11.64 -17.23
N PRO A 58 -12.40 12.20 -16.42
CA PRO A 58 -12.01 12.96 -15.23
C PRO A 58 -11.29 12.10 -14.18
N ILE A 59 -10.55 12.74 -13.28
CA ILE A 59 -9.91 12.10 -12.13
C ILE A 59 -10.58 12.60 -10.84
N HIS A 60 -11.07 11.67 -10.02
CA HIS A 60 -11.61 11.94 -8.68
C HIS A 60 -10.52 11.75 -7.63
N VAL A 61 -10.02 12.85 -7.07
CA VAL A 61 -8.87 12.87 -6.15
C VAL A 61 -9.34 13.06 -4.70
N TYR A 62 -9.11 12.06 -3.86
CA TYR A 62 -9.44 12.06 -2.43
C TYR A 62 -8.24 12.48 -1.57
N THR A 63 -7.46 13.47 -2.01
CA THR A 63 -6.37 14.06 -1.22
C THR A 63 -6.11 15.50 -1.61
N HIS A 64 -5.72 16.32 -0.63
CA HIS A 64 -5.22 17.67 -0.82
C HIS A 64 -3.71 17.72 -1.13
N SER A 65 -3.03 16.58 -1.12
CA SER A 65 -1.58 16.53 -1.35
C SER A 65 -1.23 15.37 -2.25
N LEU A 66 -0.77 15.70 -3.46
CA LEU A 66 -0.35 14.76 -4.48
C LEU A 66 0.94 15.24 -5.16
N GLU A 67 1.88 14.31 -5.34
CA GLU A 67 3.14 14.57 -6.02
C GLU A 67 2.93 14.73 -7.54
N SER A 68 3.69 15.62 -8.19
CA SER A 68 3.56 15.91 -9.63
C SER A 68 3.73 14.67 -10.50
N GLU A 69 4.66 13.78 -10.16
CA GLU A 69 4.90 12.53 -10.88
C GLU A 69 3.71 11.55 -10.75
N ALA A 70 3.10 11.47 -9.56
CA ALA A 70 1.91 10.65 -9.34
C ALA A 70 0.69 11.23 -10.07
N LEU A 71 0.56 12.56 -10.11
CA LEU A 71 -0.47 13.23 -10.91
C LEU A 71 -0.28 12.95 -12.40
N GLN A 72 0.95 13.04 -12.91
CA GLN A 72 1.23 12.75 -14.32
C GLN A 72 0.86 11.31 -14.70
N GLN A 73 1.14 10.33 -13.82
CA GLN A 73 0.73 8.94 -14.02
C GLN A 73 -0.80 8.77 -14.06
N LEU A 74 -1.53 9.52 -13.23
CA LEU A 74 -3.01 9.51 -13.25
C LEU A 74 -3.55 10.13 -14.54
N ILE A 75 -2.99 11.27 -14.98
CA ILE A 75 -3.38 11.92 -16.25
C ILE A 75 -3.12 10.95 -17.42
N THR A 76 -1.95 10.33 -17.48
CA THR A 76 -1.64 9.34 -18.52
C THR A 76 -2.63 8.19 -18.54
N LEU A 77 -3.05 7.67 -17.38
CA LEU A 77 -4.07 6.61 -17.30
C LEU A 77 -5.45 7.11 -17.74
N ALA A 78 -5.86 8.28 -17.28
CA ALA A 78 -7.15 8.88 -17.60
C ALA A 78 -7.29 9.21 -19.10
N GLU A 79 -6.18 9.57 -19.76
CA GLU A 79 -6.13 9.91 -21.18
C GLU A 79 -5.79 8.70 -22.09
N SER A 80 -5.52 7.52 -21.54
CA SER A 80 -5.08 6.37 -22.35
C SER A 80 -6.21 5.68 -23.12
N GLY A 81 -7.47 6.03 -22.87
CA GLY A 81 -8.65 5.38 -23.45
C GLY A 81 -9.00 4.01 -22.86
N ILE A 82 -8.30 3.53 -21.81
CA ILE A 82 -8.67 2.30 -21.10
C ILE A 82 -9.68 2.56 -19.98
N ALA A 83 -9.53 3.68 -19.29
CA ALA A 83 -10.36 4.02 -18.15
C ALA A 83 -11.71 4.52 -18.64
N GLU A 84 -12.76 4.08 -17.96
CA GLU A 84 -14.12 4.50 -18.22
C GLU A 84 -14.69 5.30 -17.07
N GLU A 85 -15.57 6.24 -17.42
CA GLU A 85 -16.26 7.18 -16.51
C GLU A 85 -15.32 8.14 -15.78
N PHE A 86 -14.35 7.62 -15.02
CA PHE A 86 -13.33 8.37 -14.29
C PHE A 86 -12.19 7.47 -13.81
N VAL A 87 -11.10 8.08 -13.34
CA VAL A 87 -10.08 7.44 -12.52
C VAL A 87 -10.22 7.94 -11.08
N ALA A 88 -10.30 7.05 -10.10
CA ALA A 88 -10.31 7.43 -8.68
C ALA A 88 -8.89 7.32 -8.07
N CYS A 89 -8.49 8.36 -7.36
CA CYS A 89 -7.20 8.49 -6.68
C CYS A 89 -7.43 8.56 -5.17
N MET A 90 -6.98 7.52 -4.46
CA MET A 90 -7.11 7.34 -3.02
C MET A 90 -6.14 8.25 -2.24
N PRO A 91 -6.42 8.57 -0.97
CA PRO A 91 -5.61 9.54 -0.24
C PRO A 91 -4.13 9.17 -0.04
N ASP A 92 -3.83 7.88 -0.01
CA ASP A 92 -2.50 7.31 0.12
C ASP A 92 -1.71 7.31 -1.20
N ALA A 93 -2.22 7.95 -2.25
CA ALA A 93 -1.65 7.87 -3.58
C ALA A 93 -0.22 8.39 -3.70
N HIS A 94 0.65 7.63 -4.38
CA HIS A 94 2.06 7.96 -4.57
C HIS A 94 2.60 7.28 -5.83
N VAL A 95 3.77 7.74 -6.28
CA VAL A 95 4.40 7.25 -7.52
C VAL A 95 4.58 5.73 -7.47
N GLY A 96 4.10 5.06 -8.51
CA GLY A 96 4.23 3.61 -8.66
C GLY A 96 5.02 3.21 -9.91
N VAL A 97 5.31 1.92 -10.04
CA VAL A 97 5.86 1.36 -11.28
C VAL A 97 4.72 1.22 -12.29
N GLY A 98 4.75 1.99 -13.38
CA GLY A 98 3.77 1.94 -14.47
C GLY A 98 2.51 2.79 -14.26
N ALA A 99 1.93 2.77 -13.06
CA ALA A 99 0.78 3.59 -12.67
C ALA A 99 0.88 3.95 -11.19
N THR A 100 0.25 5.07 -10.80
CA THR A 100 0.15 5.53 -9.41
C THR A 100 -0.39 4.42 -8.51
N ILE A 101 0.23 4.23 -7.35
CA ILE A 101 -0.33 3.41 -6.26
C ILE A 101 -1.41 4.25 -5.58
N GLY A 102 -2.52 3.66 -5.16
CA GLY A 102 -3.72 4.38 -4.74
C GLY A 102 -4.71 4.65 -5.88
N THR A 103 -4.60 3.94 -7.00
CA THR A 103 -5.45 4.17 -8.18
C THR A 103 -6.50 3.09 -8.34
N VAL A 104 -7.71 3.52 -8.69
CA VAL A 104 -8.83 2.67 -9.09
C VAL A 104 -9.42 3.17 -10.40
N PHE A 105 -9.68 2.27 -11.34
CA PHE A 105 -10.37 2.60 -12.59
C PHE A 105 -11.19 1.43 -13.10
N ALA A 106 -12.24 1.74 -13.86
CA ALA A 106 -13.08 0.77 -14.54
C ALA A 106 -12.69 0.64 -16.02
N SER A 107 -12.95 -0.53 -16.61
CA SER A 107 -12.76 -0.82 -18.04
C SER A 107 -13.77 -1.89 -18.48
N ARG A 108 -14.32 -1.79 -19.70
CA ARG A 108 -15.13 -2.86 -20.30
C ARG A 108 -14.31 -3.91 -21.01
N SER A 109 -13.24 -3.51 -21.69
CA SER A 109 -12.67 -4.29 -22.78
C SER A 109 -11.18 -4.57 -22.63
N HIS A 110 -10.51 -3.95 -21.67
CA HIS A 110 -9.06 -4.05 -21.54
C HIS A 110 -8.60 -4.18 -20.09
N ILE A 111 -7.46 -4.83 -19.91
CA ILE A 111 -6.76 -4.94 -18.62
C ILE A 111 -5.30 -4.52 -18.78
N SER A 112 -4.78 -3.73 -17.83
CA SER A 112 -3.36 -3.37 -17.80
C SER A 112 -2.66 -4.06 -16.62
N PRO A 113 -1.78 -5.05 -16.90
CA PRO A 113 -0.98 -5.68 -15.85
C PRO A 113 -0.10 -4.71 -15.05
N TYR A 114 0.38 -3.63 -15.69
CA TYR A 114 1.16 -2.58 -15.01
C TYR A 114 0.31 -1.72 -14.08
N ALA A 115 -0.98 -1.55 -14.43
CA ALA A 115 -1.94 -0.86 -13.60
C ALA A 115 -2.51 -1.73 -12.47
N VAL A 116 -2.41 -3.07 -12.54
CA VAL A 116 -2.66 -3.97 -11.40
C VAL A 116 -1.44 -4.03 -10.46
N GLY A 117 -0.24 -4.08 -11.02
CA GLY A 117 1.03 -4.16 -10.29
C GLY A 117 1.61 -5.58 -10.21
N SER A 118 2.86 -5.69 -9.77
CA SER A 118 3.60 -6.96 -9.72
C SER A 118 3.18 -7.88 -8.58
N ASP A 119 2.62 -7.29 -7.51
CA ASP A 119 2.32 -7.99 -6.27
C ASP A 119 0.83 -8.33 -6.21
N ILE A 120 0.36 -9.05 -7.23
CA ILE A 120 -1.04 -9.49 -7.37
C ILE A 120 -1.47 -10.24 -6.11
N GLY A 121 -2.63 -9.86 -5.58
CA GLY A 121 -3.21 -10.49 -4.40
C GLY A 121 -2.51 -10.17 -3.09
N CYS A 122 -1.52 -9.26 -3.08
CA CYS A 122 -1.06 -8.63 -1.85
C CYS A 122 -2.26 -8.10 -1.05
N GLY A 123 -2.19 -8.23 0.26
CA GLY A 123 -3.34 -7.96 1.11
C GLY A 123 -3.13 -8.32 2.57
N MET A 124 -4.16 -8.02 3.35
CA MET A 124 -4.14 -8.06 4.80
C MET A 124 -5.06 -9.17 5.32
N CYS A 125 -4.75 -9.66 6.52
CA CYS A 125 -5.66 -10.51 7.29
C CYS A 125 -5.55 -10.16 8.77
N ALA A 126 -6.66 -9.97 9.47
CA ALA A 126 -6.70 -9.65 10.89
C ALA A 126 -7.80 -10.41 11.63
N VAL A 127 -7.56 -10.76 12.90
CA VAL A 127 -8.53 -11.45 13.76
C VAL A 127 -8.32 -11.06 15.24
N PRO A 128 -9.39 -10.85 16.03
CA PRO A 128 -9.29 -10.58 17.45
C PRO A 128 -9.08 -11.87 18.26
N ILE A 129 -8.44 -11.75 19.43
CA ILE A 129 -8.17 -12.86 20.36
C ILE A 129 -9.11 -12.80 21.56
N GLN A 130 -10.20 -13.55 21.52
CA GLN A 130 -11.30 -13.49 22.48
C GLN A 130 -10.81 -13.53 23.94
N GLY A 131 -11.15 -12.50 24.72
CA GLY A 131 -10.86 -12.40 26.16
C GLY A 131 -9.45 -11.96 26.53
N LEU A 132 -8.54 -11.84 25.56
CA LEU A 132 -7.19 -11.30 25.78
C LEU A 132 -7.21 -9.79 25.58
N THR A 133 -6.81 -9.05 26.62
CA THR A 133 -6.69 -7.58 26.60
C THR A 133 -5.26 -7.15 26.90
N ILE A 134 -4.90 -5.90 26.59
CA ILE A 134 -3.57 -5.38 26.95
C ILE A 134 -3.35 -5.42 28.47
N SER A 135 -4.39 -5.20 29.27
CA SER A 135 -4.33 -5.25 30.74
C SER A 135 -4.00 -6.64 31.30
N ASN A 136 -4.38 -7.72 30.61
CA ASN A 136 -4.06 -9.09 31.03
C ASN A 136 -2.94 -9.75 30.20
N LEU A 137 -2.33 -9.01 29.27
CA LEU A 137 -1.19 -9.45 28.47
C LEU A 137 0.11 -9.39 29.28
N LYS A 138 0.70 -10.56 29.58
CA LYS A 138 1.97 -10.63 30.32
C LYS A 138 3.13 -10.09 29.48
N LYS A 139 4.01 -9.28 30.08
CA LYS A 139 5.19 -8.70 29.39
C LYS A 139 6.04 -9.75 28.65
N LYS A 140 6.25 -10.92 29.26
CA LYS A 140 7.01 -12.03 28.65
C LYS A 140 6.39 -12.59 27.37
N TRP A 141 5.06 -12.57 27.26
CA TRP A 141 4.35 -13.11 26.11
C TRP A 141 4.67 -12.36 24.83
N LYS A 142 4.93 -11.05 24.89
CA LYS A 142 5.31 -10.26 23.70
C LYS A 142 6.56 -10.83 23.01
N THR A 143 7.59 -11.14 23.81
CA THR A 143 8.84 -11.73 23.30
C THR A 143 8.65 -13.18 22.85
N GLU A 144 7.92 -13.99 23.62
CA GLU A 144 7.63 -15.40 23.29
C GLU A 144 6.81 -15.53 21.99
N ILE A 145 5.79 -14.68 21.80
CA ILE A 145 5.01 -14.60 20.57
C ILE A 145 5.91 -14.22 19.39
N GLN A 146 6.72 -13.16 19.53
CA GLN A 146 7.62 -12.72 18.46
C GLN A 146 8.59 -13.84 18.02
N GLN A 147 9.19 -14.54 18.99
CA GLN A 147 10.11 -15.64 18.71
C GLN A 147 9.39 -16.81 18.04
N SER A 148 8.20 -17.18 18.52
CA SER A 148 7.39 -18.25 17.95
C SER A 148 6.98 -17.95 16.51
N ILE A 149 6.63 -16.69 16.19
CA ILE A 149 6.33 -16.23 14.83
C ILE A 149 7.55 -16.45 13.94
N LYS A 150 8.73 -15.95 14.36
CA LYS A 150 9.98 -16.07 13.59
C LYS A 150 10.41 -17.53 13.37
N GLN A 151 10.10 -18.43 14.29
CA GLN A 151 10.42 -19.85 14.19
C GLN A 151 9.45 -20.62 13.28
N ARG A 152 8.15 -20.29 13.31
CA ARG A 152 7.10 -21.07 12.63
C ARG A 152 6.67 -20.50 11.29
N ILE A 153 6.88 -19.20 11.05
CA ILE A 153 6.49 -18.53 9.81
C ILE A 153 7.75 -18.06 9.09
N PRO A 154 8.12 -18.71 7.97
CA PRO A 154 9.29 -18.32 7.22
C PRO A 154 9.18 -16.89 6.67
N THR A 155 10.20 -16.09 6.95
CA THR A 155 10.38 -14.74 6.42
C THR A 155 11.37 -14.75 5.25
N GLY A 156 11.05 -14.02 4.18
CA GLY A 156 11.95 -13.85 3.02
C GLY A 156 11.86 -14.94 1.95
N HIS A 157 12.45 -14.64 0.79
CA HIS A 157 12.65 -15.62 -0.27
C HIS A 157 13.98 -16.34 -0.04
N ASP A 158 13.94 -17.63 0.31
CA ASP A 158 15.11 -18.48 0.15
C ASP A 158 15.38 -18.64 -1.35
N SER A 159 16.23 -17.76 -1.88
CA SER A 159 16.67 -17.71 -3.28
C SER A 159 17.31 -19.01 -3.81
N ARG A 160 17.41 -20.08 -3.01
CA ARG A 160 18.17 -21.29 -3.35
C ARG A 160 17.42 -22.62 -3.27
N SER A 161 16.10 -22.68 -3.05
CA SER A 161 15.43 -23.98 -3.09
C SER A 161 14.01 -23.98 -3.69
N LYS A 162 13.97 -24.42 -4.95
CA LYS A 162 12.82 -24.97 -5.71
C LYS A 162 11.99 -24.00 -6.59
N PRO A 163 11.50 -24.47 -7.76
CA PRO A 163 10.76 -23.66 -8.74
C PRO A 163 9.34 -23.25 -8.32
N TYR A 164 8.87 -23.67 -7.14
CA TYR A 164 7.51 -23.41 -6.65
C TYR A 164 7.53 -22.61 -5.34
N PRO A 165 6.71 -21.55 -5.22
CA PRO A 165 6.61 -20.79 -3.98
C PRO A 165 5.98 -21.65 -2.88
N LYS A 166 6.57 -21.59 -1.69
CA LYS A 166 6.03 -22.26 -0.50
C LYS A 166 4.87 -21.45 0.07
N LEU A 167 3.72 -22.09 0.21
CA LEU A 167 2.62 -21.54 1.00
C LEU A 167 3.04 -21.35 2.46
N GLY A 168 2.39 -20.43 3.16
CA GLY A 168 2.68 -20.10 4.55
C GLY A 168 3.92 -19.23 4.75
N THR A 169 4.27 -18.37 3.79
CA THR A 169 5.47 -17.51 3.88
C THR A 169 5.12 -16.02 3.83
N LEU A 170 5.83 -15.22 4.63
CA LEU A 170 5.54 -13.78 4.76
C LEU A 170 6.05 -12.97 3.56
N GLY A 171 7.15 -13.40 2.95
CA GLY A 171 7.87 -12.61 1.94
C GLY A 171 8.78 -11.54 2.56
N SER A 172 9.05 -10.45 1.83
CA SER A 172 9.91 -9.34 2.25
C SER A 172 9.35 -7.98 1.81
N GLY A 173 9.96 -6.88 2.26
CA GLY A 173 9.52 -5.52 1.92
C GLY A 173 8.55 -5.00 2.96
N ASN A 174 7.40 -4.48 2.55
CA ASN A 174 6.37 -3.95 3.45
C ASN A 174 5.49 -5.03 4.10
N HIS A 175 5.82 -6.32 3.94
CA HIS A 175 5.10 -7.43 4.58
C HIS A 175 5.51 -7.59 6.04
N PHE A 176 4.52 -7.80 6.90
CA PHE A 176 4.70 -7.90 8.33
C PHE A 176 3.65 -8.79 8.99
N ILE A 177 3.94 -9.14 10.24
CA ILE A 177 3.00 -9.70 11.19
C ILE A 177 3.02 -8.83 12.43
N GLU A 178 1.85 -8.50 12.95
CA GLU A 178 1.69 -7.66 14.13
C GLU A 178 0.75 -8.28 15.16
N VAL A 179 1.05 -8.01 16.43
CA VAL A 179 0.11 -8.13 17.54
C VAL A 179 -0.23 -6.72 17.96
N LEU A 180 -1.52 -6.39 17.97
CA LEU A 180 -2.03 -5.05 18.25
C LEU A 180 -3.07 -5.09 19.35
N TYR A 181 -3.46 -3.92 19.86
CA TYR A 181 -4.64 -3.75 20.71
C TYR A 181 -5.52 -2.62 20.19
N ASP A 182 -6.83 -2.75 20.35
CA ASP A 182 -7.80 -1.71 19.97
C ASP A 182 -8.12 -0.74 21.13
N GLU A 183 -8.99 0.25 20.86
CA GLU A 183 -9.48 1.21 21.84
C GLU A 183 -10.23 0.59 23.03
N THR A 184 -10.67 -0.66 22.90
CA THR A 184 -11.34 -1.44 23.97
C THR A 184 -10.36 -2.35 24.72
N GLU A 185 -9.05 -2.15 24.51
CA GLU A 185 -7.96 -2.97 25.02
C GLU A 185 -7.85 -4.38 24.43
N GLN A 186 -8.76 -4.79 23.55
CA GLN A 186 -8.82 -6.13 22.98
C GLN A 186 -7.63 -6.37 22.05
N ILE A 187 -6.95 -7.52 22.22
CA ILE A 187 -5.81 -7.91 21.40
C ILE A 187 -6.26 -8.43 20.03
N TRP A 188 -5.53 -8.04 19.00
CA TRP A 188 -5.65 -8.49 17.62
C TRP A 188 -4.33 -9.09 17.13
N VAL A 189 -4.41 -10.03 16.19
CA VAL A 189 -3.27 -10.42 15.35
C VAL A 189 -3.56 -10.07 13.91
N MET A 190 -2.55 -9.55 13.21
CA MET A 190 -2.65 -9.09 11.84
C MET A 190 -1.44 -9.55 11.04
N LEU A 191 -1.64 -9.80 9.74
CA LEU A 191 -0.57 -10.04 8.80
C LEU A 191 -0.81 -9.31 7.48
N HIS A 192 0.30 -8.98 6.81
CA HIS A 192 0.36 -8.38 5.48
C HIS A 192 1.28 -9.25 4.60
N SER A 193 0.79 -9.77 3.47
CA SER A 193 1.61 -10.62 2.59
C SER A 193 1.09 -10.73 1.15
N LEU A 194 1.98 -11.12 0.22
CA LEU A 194 1.72 -11.36 -1.21
C LEU A 194 1.36 -12.81 -1.60
N ALA A 195 1.02 -13.00 -2.87
CA ALA A 195 1.09 -14.29 -3.56
C ALA A 195 2.56 -14.66 -3.82
N GLY A 196 3.07 -15.74 -3.23
CA GLY A 196 4.49 -16.14 -3.29
C GLY A 196 5.12 -16.24 -4.70
N LYS A 197 4.33 -16.17 -5.78
CA LYS A 197 4.78 -16.05 -7.18
C LYS A 197 4.63 -14.61 -7.66
N GLN A 198 5.74 -13.91 -7.94
CA GLN A 198 5.68 -12.84 -8.91
C GLN A 198 5.36 -13.47 -10.26
N MET A 199 4.30 -13.02 -10.92
CA MET A 199 4.07 -13.31 -12.32
C MET A 199 5.37 -13.04 -13.08
N LYS A 200 5.96 -14.08 -13.70
CA LYS A 200 7.22 -13.91 -14.44
C LYS A 200 6.96 -12.86 -15.51
N LYS A 201 7.82 -11.83 -15.57
CA LYS A 201 7.82 -10.75 -16.58
C LYS A 201 7.75 -11.19 -18.05
N LYS A 202 7.76 -12.50 -18.35
CA LYS A 202 7.65 -13.03 -19.71
C LYS A 202 6.34 -12.63 -20.40
N CYS A 203 5.25 -12.41 -19.65
CA CYS A 203 3.98 -11.92 -20.22
C CYS A 203 3.81 -10.40 -20.13
N LEU A 204 4.85 -9.65 -19.71
CA LEU A 204 4.81 -8.20 -19.57
C LEU A 204 5.66 -7.56 -20.68
N PRO A 205 5.07 -6.98 -21.73
CA PRO A 205 5.83 -6.40 -22.83
C PRO A 205 6.54 -5.10 -22.39
N ILE A 206 7.87 -5.11 -22.22
CA ILE A 206 8.83 -3.98 -22.15
C ILE A 206 8.52 -2.86 -21.10
N LYS A 207 9.57 -2.30 -20.47
CA LYS A 207 9.47 -1.25 -19.44
C LYS A 207 8.91 0.09 -19.97
N ASN A 208 8.09 0.74 -19.13
CA ASN A 208 7.76 2.18 -19.10
C ASN A 208 6.61 2.72 -19.97
N GLU A 209 5.75 1.87 -20.52
CA GLU A 209 4.50 2.33 -21.17
C GLU A 209 3.29 1.66 -20.52
N LEU A 210 2.19 2.41 -20.41
CA LEU A 210 0.89 1.90 -19.96
C LEU A 210 0.32 0.98 -21.05
N LYS A 211 0.80 -0.26 -21.09
CA LYS A 211 0.29 -1.28 -22.02
C LYS A 211 -0.89 -2.02 -21.42
N TYR A 212 -1.80 -2.40 -22.29
CA TYR A 212 -3.02 -3.10 -21.95
C TYR A 212 -3.29 -4.23 -22.95
N LEU A 213 -4.03 -5.23 -22.48
CA LEU A 213 -4.44 -6.40 -23.23
C LEU A 213 -5.96 -6.31 -23.39
N SER A 214 -6.46 -6.63 -24.59
CA SER A 214 -7.91 -6.84 -24.75
C SER A 214 -8.32 -8.04 -23.90
N ILE A 215 -9.40 -7.92 -23.15
CA ILE A 215 -9.91 -9.05 -22.36
C ILE A 215 -10.42 -10.17 -23.27
N GLU A 216 -10.75 -9.88 -24.53
CA GLU A 216 -11.23 -10.90 -25.48
C GLU A 216 -10.08 -11.66 -26.15
N SER A 217 -8.84 -11.15 -26.05
CA SER A 217 -7.67 -11.84 -26.60
C SER A 217 -7.24 -13.01 -25.71
N GLN A 218 -6.54 -13.98 -26.31
CA GLN A 218 -5.99 -15.11 -25.56
C GLN A 218 -5.03 -14.63 -24.46
N GLU A 219 -4.19 -13.64 -24.73
CA GLU A 219 -3.27 -13.08 -23.74
C GLU A 219 -4.00 -12.40 -22.57
N GLY A 220 -5.11 -11.71 -22.85
CA GLY A 220 -5.95 -11.11 -21.82
C GLY A 220 -6.61 -12.15 -20.92
N GLN A 221 -7.18 -13.20 -21.52
CA GLN A 221 -7.78 -14.32 -20.79
C GLN A 221 -6.75 -15.10 -19.97
N ASP A 222 -5.57 -15.37 -20.54
CA ASP A 222 -4.47 -16.03 -19.82
C ASP A 222 -4.01 -15.19 -18.63
N TYR A 223 -3.89 -13.87 -18.80
CA TYR A 223 -3.54 -12.97 -17.71
C TYR A 223 -4.61 -12.95 -16.60
N LEU A 224 -5.89 -12.91 -16.95
CA LEU A 224 -6.99 -12.98 -15.98
C LEU A 224 -7.00 -14.31 -15.20
N LEU A 225 -6.76 -15.43 -15.89
CA LEU A 225 -6.66 -16.74 -15.27
C LEU A 225 -5.48 -16.80 -14.28
N ASP A 226 -4.31 -16.35 -14.70
CA ASP A 226 -3.11 -16.31 -13.87
C ASP A 226 -3.27 -15.36 -12.67
N MET A 227 -3.91 -14.21 -12.86
CA MET A 227 -4.23 -13.27 -11.80
C MET A 227 -5.17 -13.90 -10.76
N ASN A 228 -6.24 -14.57 -11.19
CA ASN A 228 -7.15 -15.29 -10.31
C ASN A 228 -6.45 -16.42 -9.54
N TRP A 229 -5.54 -17.13 -10.19
CA TRP A 229 -4.69 -18.12 -9.51
C TRP A 229 -3.82 -17.45 -8.42
N CYS A 230 -3.21 -16.30 -8.73
CA CYS A 230 -2.40 -15.55 -7.76
C CYS A 230 -3.24 -15.03 -6.58
N LEU A 231 -4.45 -14.54 -6.82
CA LEU A 231 -5.38 -14.09 -5.77
C LEU A 231 -5.73 -15.24 -4.82
N ASN A 232 -6.12 -16.39 -5.38
CA ASN A 232 -6.42 -17.59 -4.60
C ASN A 232 -5.19 -18.09 -3.82
N TYR A 233 -4.02 -18.11 -4.45
CA TYR A 233 -2.77 -18.47 -3.77
C TYR A 233 -2.48 -17.53 -2.60
N ALA A 234 -2.56 -16.20 -2.79
CA ALA A 234 -2.33 -15.23 -1.73
C ALA A 234 -3.32 -15.39 -0.57
N LYS A 235 -4.59 -15.62 -0.87
CA LYS A 235 -5.63 -15.87 0.14
C LYS A 235 -5.28 -17.11 0.96
N GLN A 236 -4.90 -18.21 0.33
CA GLN A 236 -4.50 -19.44 1.02
C GLN A 236 -3.20 -19.28 1.82
N ASN A 237 -2.23 -18.53 1.28
CA ASN A 237 -1.00 -18.19 1.99
C ASN A 237 -1.31 -17.46 3.31
N ARG A 238 -2.19 -16.46 3.27
CA ARG A 238 -2.67 -15.74 4.46
C ARG A 238 -3.45 -16.65 5.41
N SER A 239 -4.33 -17.51 4.91
CA SER A 239 -5.10 -18.45 5.75
C SER A 239 -4.20 -19.42 6.54
N ILE A 240 -3.15 -19.95 5.90
CA ILE A 240 -2.19 -20.85 6.55
C ILE A 240 -1.40 -20.10 7.62
N MET A 241 -0.86 -18.92 7.30
CA MET A 241 -0.14 -18.12 8.28
C MET A 241 -1.05 -17.68 9.44
N MET A 242 -2.29 -17.30 9.16
CA MET A 242 -3.25 -16.91 10.20
C MET A 242 -3.58 -18.09 11.11
N THR A 243 -3.70 -19.30 10.58
CA THR A 243 -3.86 -20.52 11.38
C THR A 243 -2.67 -20.71 12.32
N ILE A 244 -1.44 -20.60 11.81
CA ILE A 244 -0.23 -20.69 12.62
C ILE A 244 -0.20 -19.61 13.71
N LEU A 245 -0.58 -18.36 13.39
CA LEU A 245 -0.65 -17.27 14.36
C LEU A 245 -1.68 -17.53 15.45
N CYS A 246 -2.87 -18.00 15.09
CA CYS A 246 -3.90 -18.36 16.07
C CYS A 246 -3.40 -19.46 17.02
N ASP A 247 -2.68 -20.46 16.49
CA ASP A 247 -2.08 -21.52 17.31
C ASP A 247 -0.98 -20.99 18.24
N ILE A 248 -0.14 -20.08 17.76
CA ILE A 248 0.88 -19.40 18.59
C ILE A 248 0.20 -18.65 19.74
N MET A 249 -0.83 -17.85 19.44
CA MET A 249 -1.57 -17.12 20.47
C MET A 249 -2.17 -18.07 21.49
N LYS A 250 -2.77 -19.18 21.07
CA LYS A 250 -3.35 -20.18 21.96
C LYS A 250 -2.30 -20.85 22.85
N GLN A 251 -1.16 -21.25 22.29
CA GLN A 251 -0.10 -21.93 23.03
C GLN A 251 0.59 -21.01 24.05
N VAL A 252 0.86 -19.75 23.67
CA VAL A 252 1.58 -18.81 24.54
C VAL A 252 0.68 -18.19 25.60
N THR A 253 -0.55 -17.80 25.22
CA THR A 253 -1.43 -17.00 26.07
C THR A 253 -2.59 -17.80 26.69
N GLY A 254 -2.96 -18.95 26.11
CA GLY A 254 -4.15 -19.71 26.48
C GLY A 254 -5.45 -19.22 25.83
N TYR A 255 -5.46 -18.08 25.16
CA TYR A 255 -6.64 -17.48 24.53
C TYR A 255 -6.77 -17.86 23.05
N SER A 256 -8.00 -17.92 22.55
CA SER A 256 -8.31 -18.34 21.18
C SER A 256 -8.75 -17.16 20.33
N ALA A 257 -8.44 -17.21 19.03
CA ALA A 257 -8.96 -16.23 18.07
C ALA A 257 -10.46 -16.39 17.85
N ASP A 258 -11.19 -15.28 17.77
CA ASP A 258 -12.58 -15.27 17.29
C ASP A 258 -12.59 -15.22 15.76
N LYS A 259 -12.56 -16.41 15.14
CA LYS A 259 -12.51 -16.57 13.69
C LYS A 259 -13.77 -16.05 12.98
N SER A 260 -14.88 -15.81 13.69
CA SER A 260 -16.09 -15.23 13.09
C SER A 260 -15.90 -13.76 12.69
N ARG A 261 -14.92 -13.08 13.30
CA ARG A 261 -14.58 -11.67 13.07
C ARG A 261 -13.34 -11.49 12.19
N ILE A 262 -12.96 -12.51 11.42
CA ILE A 262 -11.79 -12.43 10.54
C ILE A 262 -12.04 -11.44 9.39
N VAL A 263 -11.10 -10.54 9.17
CA VAL A 263 -11.11 -9.61 8.02
C VAL A 263 -9.96 -10.00 7.10
N ASN A 264 -10.22 -10.26 5.82
CA ASN A 264 -9.20 -10.63 4.84
C ASN A 264 -9.48 -9.92 3.52
N ILE A 265 -8.53 -9.09 3.06
CA ILE A 265 -8.75 -8.18 1.93
C ILE A 265 -7.51 -8.12 1.03
N HIS A 266 -7.72 -8.13 -0.28
CA HIS A 266 -6.69 -7.85 -1.28
C HIS A 266 -6.63 -6.35 -1.60
N HIS A 267 -5.48 -5.87 -2.07
CA HIS A 267 -5.33 -4.46 -2.49
C HIS A 267 -4.63 -4.22 -3.84
N ASN A 268 -4.28 -5.30 -4.55
CA ASN A 268 -3.75 -5.28 -5.93
C ASN A 268 -4.43 -6.37 -6.75
N TYR A 269 -5.42 -6.01 -7.55
CA TYR A 269 -6.18 -6.95 -8.38
C TYR A 269 -7.06 -6.23 -9.40
N CYS A 270 -7.55 -7.00 -10.36
CA CYS A 270 -8.66 -6.60 -11.21
C CYS A 270 -9.74 -7.68 -11.12
N GLN A 271 -11.01 -7.29 -11.06
CA GLN A 271 -12.12 -8.24 -11.09
C GLN A 271 -13.37 -7.58 -11.64
N THR A 272 -14.34 -8.37 -12.10
CA THR A 272 -15.64 -7.85 -12.52
C THR A 272 -16.46 -7.46 -11.30
N GLU A 273 -17.05 -6.27 -11.36
CA GLU A 273 -17.90 -5.74 -10.30
C GLU A 273 -19.04 -4.91 -10.86
N ASP A 274 -20.18 -4.97 -10.18
CA ASP A 274 -21.30 -4.09 -10.44
C ASP A 274 -20.99 -2.70 -9.90
N VAL A 275 -21.06 -1.71 -10.81
CA VAL A 275 -20.82 -0.30 -10.52
C VAL A 275 -21.93 0.59 -11.07
N TYR A 276 -22.34 1.56 -10.25
CA TYR A 276 -23.31 2.56 -10.65
C TYR A 276 -22.66 3.64 -11.52
N ILE A 277 -23.22 3.86 -12.70
CA ILE A 277 -22.78 4.84 -13.68
C ILE A 277 -23.73 6.03 -13.63
N GLU A 278 -23.28 7.13 -13.01
CA GLU A 278 -24.08 8.34 -12.79
C GLU A 278 -24.55 8.97 -14.12
N SER A 279 -23.67 8.97 -15.13
CA SER A 279 -23.95 9.54 -16.46
C SER A 279 -25.12 8.84 -17.19
N LYS A 280 -25.34 7.55 -16.90
CA LYS A 280 -26.38 6.72 -17.54
C LYS A 280 -27.52 6.36 -16.58
N ASN A 281 -27.41 6.73 -15.32
CA ASN A 281 -28.32 6.32 -14.25
C ASN A 281 -28.62 4.80 -14.24
N THR A 282 -27.57 3.97 -14.41
CA THR A 282 -27.70 2.51 -14.42
C THR A 282 -26.52 1.84 -13.71
N THR A 283 -26.71 0.60 -13.28
CA THR A 283 -25.63 -0.27 -12.84
C THR A 283 -25.12 -1.10 -14.01
N GLU A 284 -23.80 -1.21 -14.13
CA GLU A 284 -23.12 -2.02 -15.15
C GLU A 284 -22.03 -2.87 -14.50
N THR A 285 -21.77 -4.05 -15.05
CA THR A 285 -20.67 -4.91 -14.61
C THR A 285 -19.40 -4.56 -15.39
N LEU A 286 -18.40 -4.01 -14.72
CA LEU A 286 -17.13 -3.58 -15.33
C LEU A 286 -15.94 -4.27 -14.66
N TYR A 287 -14.80 -4.32 -15.36
CA TYR A 287 -13.53 -4.72 -14.75
C TYR A 287 -12.97 -3.57 -13.91
N ILE A 288 -12.95 -3.74 -12.60
CA ILE A 288 -12.42 -2.75 -11.66
C ILE A 288 -11.00 -3.15 -11.29
N THR A 289 -10.04 -2.33 -11.71
CA THR A 289 -8.63 -2.49 -11.34
C THR A 289 -8.33 -1.63 -10.13
N ARG A 290 -7.77 -2.26 -9.08
CA ARG A 290 -7.25 -1.60 -7.89
C ARG A 290 -5.76 -1.87 -7.76
N LYS A 291 -4.98 -0.81 -7.57
CA LYS A 291 -3.55 -0.89 -7.25
C LYS A 291 -3.24 -0.02 -6.06
N GLY A 292 -2.90 -0.66 -4.94
CA GLY A 292 -2.84 -0.01 -3.65
C GLY A 292 -4.17 0.62 -3.25
N ALA A 293 -5.27 -0.08 -3.49
CA ALA A 293 -6.59 0.34 -3.06
C ALA A 293 -7.41 -0.89 -2.66
N THR A 294 -8.33 -0.74 -1.72
CA THR A 294 -9.18 -1.84 -1.23
C THR A 294 -10.64 -1.60 -1.56
N SER A 295 -11.44 -2.67 -1.56
CA SER A 295 -12.89 -2.55 -1.69
C SER A 295 -13.48 -1.99 -0.39
N ALA A 296 -14.36 -1.01 -0.53
CA ALA A 296 -15.07 -0.26 0.51
C ALA A 296 -16.57 -0.22 0.22
N ARG A 297 -17.13 -1.36 -0.23
CA ARG A 297 -18.58 -1.51 -0.39
C ARG A 297 -19.28 -1.26 0.94
N LYS A 298 -20.52 -0.77 0.88
CA LYS A 298 -21.30 -0.42 2.07
C LYS A 298 -21.38 -1.62 3.03
N GLY A 299 -20.92 -1.44 4.27
CA GLY A 299 -20.91 -2.48 5.30
C GLY A 299 -19.77 -3.50 5.20
N GLN A 300 -18.90 -3.43 4.19
CA GLN A 300 -17.77 -4.34 4.06
C GLN A 300 -16.64 -3.93 5.01
N LEU A 301 -16.16 -4.87 5.82
CA LEU A 301 -14.97 -4.64 6.64
C LEU A 301 -13.69 -4.63 5.80
N GLY A 302 -12.80 -3.69 6.13
CA GLY A 302 -11.49 -3.50 5.51
C GLY A 302 -10.40 -3.26 6.56
N ILE A 303 -9.15 -3.17 6.08
CA ILE A 303 -7.97 -2.94 6.91
C ILE A 303 -7.14 -1.83 6.26
N ILE A 304 -6.83 -0.77 7.01
CA ILE A 304 -5.92 0.30 6.60
C ILE A 304 -4.68 0.25 7.48
N PRO A 305 -3.59 -0.41 7.05
CA PRO A 305 -2.33 -0.45 7.78
C PRO A 305 -1.56 0.86 7.70
N GLY A 306 -0.96 1.24 8.82
CA GLY A 306 0.03 2.30 8.89
C GLY A 306 1.45 1.80 8.69
N SER A 307 2.37 2.52 9.31
CA SER A 307 3.73 2.08 9.50
C SER A 307 3.90 1.18 10.74
N MET A 308 5.11 0.63 10.92
CA MET A 308 5.45 -0.27 12.02
C MET A 308 5.17 0.30 13.42
N GLY A 309 5.14 1.62 13.56
CA GLY A 309 4.98 2.32 14.85
C GLY A 309 3.62 2.99 15.06
N GLU A 310 2.93 3.38 13.98
CA GLU A 310 1.67 4.12 14.08
C GLU A 310 0.46 3.23 14.34
N GLY A 311 0.52 1.97 13.87
CA GLY A 311 -0.57 1.01 14.00
C GLY A 311 -1.44 0.91 12.75
N SER A 312 -2.69 0.49 12.91
CA SER A 312 -3.59 0.14 11.81
C SER A 312 -5.05 0.44 12.16
N PHE A 313 -5.95 0.42 11.18
CA PHE A 313 -7.39 0.58 11.40
C PHE A 313 -8.17 -0.61 10.84
N ILE A 314 -9.17 -1.08 11.59
CA ILE A 314 -10.30 -1.82 11.01
C ILE A 314 -11.35 -0.80 10.61
N VAL A 315 -11.80 -0.87 9.37
CA VAL A 315 -12.77 0.08 8.80
C VAL A 315 -13.96 -0.65 8.23
N GLU A 316 -15.06 0.07 8.04
CA GLU A 316 -16.24 -0.38 7.29
C GLU A 316 -16.44 0.57 6.10
N GLY A 317 -16.66 0.01 4.91
CA GLY A 317 -16.92 0.79 3.71
C GLY A 317 -18.26 1.51 3.75
N LEU A 318 -18.31 2.74 3.25
CA LEU A 318 -19.52 3.55 3.11
C LEU A 318 -20.19 3.40 1.74
N GLY A 319 -19.47 2.82 0.76
CA GLY A 319 -20.00 2.51 -0.56
C GLY A 319 -20.15 3.70 -1.49
N ASP A 320 -19.19 4.63 -1.49
CA ASP A 320 -19.17 5.76 -2.42
C ASP A 320 -19.00 5.29 -3.88
N PRO A 321 -19.98 5.52 -4.78
CA PRO A 321 -19.86 5.16 -6.18
C PRO A 321 -18.76 5.97 -6.90
N LYS A 322 -18.42 7.19 -6.44
CA LYS A 322 -17.40 8.05 -7.06
C LYS A 322 -15.96 7.58 -6.82
N SER A 323 -15.78 6.54 -6.02
CA SER A 323 -14.50 5.84 -5.84
C SER A 323 -14.50 4.42 -6.41
N PHE A 324 -15.54 4.04 -7.18
CA PHE A 324 -15.83 2.65 -7.51
C PHE A 324 -15.88 1.76 -6.25
N TYR A 325 -16.55 2.26 -5.19
CA TYR A 325 -16.67 1.59 -3.89
C TYR A 325 -15.32 1.17 -3.34
N SER A 326 -14.33 2.06 -3.38
CA SER A 326 -12.96 1.77 -2.96
C SER A 326 -12.44 2.79 -1.96
N CYS A 327 -11.40 2.41 -1.23
CA CYS A 327 -10.66 3.26 -0.31
C CYS A 327 -9.16 2.95 -0.33
N SER A 328 -8.39 3.67 0.47
CA SER A 328 -6.95 3.46 0.60
C SER A 328 -6.58 2.02 1.01
N HIS A 329 -5.32 1.66 0.83
CA HIS A 329 -4.77 0.37 1.26
C HIS A 329 -3.75 0.49 2.40
N GLY A 330 -3.40 1.71 2.80
CA GLY A 330 -2.50 1.99 3.90
C GLY A 330 -2.11 3.47 3.98
N ALA A 331 -0.98 3.79 4.59
CA ALA A 331 -0.48 5.17 4.69
C ALA A 331 0.11 5.71 3.36
N GLY A 332 0.68 4.83 2.53
CA GLY A 332 1.46 5.23 1.36
C GLY A 332 2.86 5.76 1.71
N ARG A 333 3.83 5.57 0.82
CA ARG A 333 5.21 5.99 1.09
C ARG A 333 5.38 7.48 0.86
N LEU A 334 6.09 8.13 1.77
CA LEU A 334 6.57 9.51 1.62
C LEU A 334 7.98 9.54 1.01
N LEU A 335 8.82 8.58 1.40
CA LEU A 335 10.20 8.45 0.93
C LEU A 335 10.37 7.15 0.12
N SER A 336 11.13 7.22 -0.97
CA SER A 336 11.61 5.99 -1.62
C SER A 336 12.45 5.17 -0.64
N ARG A 337 12.61 3.87 -0.90
CA ARG A 337 13.44 3.02 -0.03
C ARG A 337 14.87 3.53 0.09
N THR A 338 15.44 4.01 -1.02
CA THR A 338 16.80 4.56 -1.05
C THR A 338 16.90 5.87 -0.27
N GLU A 339 15.92 6.76 -0.38
CA GLU A 339 15.90 8.01 0.39
C GLU A 339 15.71 7.75 1.88
N ALA A 340 14.80 6.85 2.26
CA ALA A 340 14.60 6.45 3.65
C ALA A 340 15.89 5.89 4.25
N MET A 341 16.60 5.00 3.53
CA MET A 341 17.89 4.47 3.97
C MET A 341 18.98 5.52 4.13
N LYS A 342 18.91 6.62 3.36
CA LYS A 342 19.91 7.69 3.36
C LYS A 342 19.63 8.73 4.44
N ASN A 343 18.36 9.08 4.64
CA ASN A 343 17.96 10.27 5.40
C ASN A 343 17.45 9.93 6.81
N ILE A 344 17.02 8.69 7.07
CA ILE A 344 16.55 8.28 8.41
C ILE A 344 17.72 7.70 9.20
N SER A 345 18.00 8.28 10.36
CA SER A 345 19.05 7.77 11.24
C SER A 345 18.61 6.47 11.92
N GLN A 346 19.59 5.69 12.41
CA GLN A 346 19.29 4.47 13.16
C GLN A 346 18.63 4.80 14.52
N GLU A 347 19.07 5.89 15.15
CA GLU A 347 18.51 6.37 16.42
C GLU A 347 17.04 6.79 16.28
N ASP A 348 16.70 7.53 15.22
CA ASP A 348 15.32 7.92 14.94
C ASP A 348 14.41 6.71 14.71
N PHE A 349 14.95 5.65 14.10
CA PHE A 349 14.22 4.39 13.92
C PHE A 349 14.00 3.67 15.25
N GLU A 350 15.01 3.58 16.10
CA GLU A 350 14.90 2.97 17.43
C GLU A 350 13.92 3.72 18.33
N ASN A 351 13.99 5.05 18.31
CA ASN A 351 13.08 5.93 19.05
C ASN A 351 11.63 5.78 18.58
N ALA A 352 11.39 5.76 17.26
CA ALA A 352 10.05 5.58 16.69
C ALA A 352 9.42 4.22 17.02
N MET A 353 10.24 3.22 17.33
CA MET A 353 9.79 1.87 17.68
C MET A 353 9.78 1.60 19.20
N SER A 354 10.05 2.61 20.02
CA SER A 354 10.09 2.48 21.47
C SER A 354 8.76 1.94 22.03
N GLY A 355 8.85 0.95 22.91
CA GLY A 355 7.68 0.26 23.48
C GLY A 355 7.13 -0.91 22.66
N ILE A 356 7.56 -1.07 21.40
CA ILE A 356 7.14 -2.14 20.49
C ILE A 356 8.19 -3.25 20.46
N THR A 357 7.76 -4.49 20.62
CA THR A 357 8.66 -5.66 20.51
C THR A 357 8.91 -5.99 19.04
N CYS A 358 10.01 -5.48 18.49
CA CYS A 358 10.35 -5.61 17.06
C CYS A 358 11.88 -5.75 16.84
N ASP A 359 12.28 -6.12 15.61
CA ASP A 359 13.67 -6.02 15.19
C ASP A 359 13.93 -4.63 14.59
N VAL A 360 14.77 -3.83 15.24
CA VAL A 360 15.16 -2.48 14.78
C VAL A 360 16.48 -2.51 13.99
N ASN A 361 16.65 -3.45 13.08
CA ASN A 361 17.90 -3.56 12.31
C ASN A 361 18.05 -2.42 11.29
N ALA A 362 19.25 -1.88 11.12
CA ALA A 362 19.59 -0.90 10.08
C ALA A 362 19.13 -1.30 8.66
N ALA A 363 19.04 -2.59 8.37
CA ALA A 363 18.55 -3.11 7.10
C ALA A 363 17.02 -2.99 6.89
N LEU A 364 16.28 -2.51 7.91
CA LEU A 364 14.83 -2.27 7.89
C LEU A 364 14.49 -0.78 7.99
N ARG A 365 15.48 0.13 7.96
CA ARG A 365 15.22 1.57 8.07
C ARG A 365 14.36 2.12 6.94
N ASP A 366 14.34 1.46 5.78
CA ASP A 366 13.45 1.83 4.68
C ASP A 366 11.97 1.64 4.99
N GLU A 367 11.66 0.97 6.09
CA GLU A 367 10.32 0.57 6.52
C GLU A 367 9.91 1.23 7.87
N CYS A 368 10.75 2.16 8.35
CA CYS A 368 10.54 2.98 9.54
C CYS A 368 9.30 3.90 9.39
N PRO A 369 8.60 4.28 10.50
CA PRO A 369 7.44 5.18 10.43
C PRO A 369 7.62 6.44 9.60
N GLN A 370 8.76 7.12 9.74
CA GLN A 370 9.08 8.35 9.02
C GLN A 370 9.18 8.17 7.48
N ALA A 371 9.21 6.93 6.96
CA ALA A 371 9.21 6.67 5.53
C ALA A 371 7.80 6.75 4.89
N TYR A 372 6.75 6.85 5.71
CA TYR A 372 5.35 6.85 5.30
C TYR A 372 4.69 8.21 5.51
N LYS A 373 3.55 8.43 4.84
CA LYS A 373 2.70 9.59 5.12
C LYS A 373 2.03 9.43 6.48
N ASP A 374 1.61 10.55 7.05
CA ASP A 374 0.78 10.53 8.26
C ASP A 374 -0.57 9.86 7.96
N LEU A 375 -0.76 8.70 8.60
CA LEU A 375 -1.97 7.90 8.45
C LEU A 375 -3.23 8.65 8.90
N THR A 376 -3.10 9.60 9.83
CA THR A 376 -4.22 10.43 10.31
C THR A 376 -4.78 11.29 9.18
N ILE A 377 -3.91 11.86 8.34
CA ILE A 377 -4.31 12.64 7.17
C ILE A 377 -5.00 11.75 6.14
N VAL A 378 -4.46 10.56 5.89
CA VAL A 378 -5.09 9.58 4.98
C VAL A 378 -6.49 9.24 5.46
N MET A 379 -6.65 8.93 6.74
CA MET A 379 -7.95 8.60 7.34
C MET A 379 -8.94 9.77 7.30
N ALA A 380 -8.48 11.00 7.55
CA ALA A 380 -9.33 12.20 7.47
C ALA A 380 -9.87 12.42 6.05
N ASN A 381 -9.01 12.29 5.04
CA ASN A 381 -9.36 12.50 3.64
C ASN A 381 -10.31 11.44 3.06
N GLN A 382 -10.39 10.24 3.66
CA GLN A 382 -11.31 9.17 3.24
C GLN A 382 -12.50 8.96 4.18
N SER A 383 -12.86 9.98 4.95
CA SER A 383 -14.02 9.93 5.86
C SER A 383 -15.36 9.75 5.13
N SER A 384 -15.44 10.10 3.84
CA SER A 384 -16.59 9.80 2.97
C SER A 384 -16.58 8.37 2.41
N LEU A 385 -15.43 7.70 2.41
CA LEU A 385 -15.26 6.35 1.84
C LEU A 385 -15.40 5.25 2.89
N THR A 386 -14.97 5.54 4.12
CA THR A 386 -14.91 4.54 5.20
C THR A 386 -15.25 5.14 6.56
N ARG A 387 -15.82 4.29 7.42
CA ARG A 387 -16.01 4.54 8.85
C ARG A 387 -15.01 3.72 9.65
N VAL A 388 -14.35 4.33 10.63
CA VAL A 388 -13.47 3.61 11.55
C VAL A 388 -14.31 2.73 12.48
N VAL A 389 -13.96 1.45 12.55
CA VAL A 389 -14.53 0.48 13.50
C VAL A 389 -13.60 0.29 14.68
N HIS A 390 -12.29 0.08 14.43
CA HIS A 390 -11.28 -0.06 15.48
C HIS A 390 -9.98 0.66 15.12
N ARG A 391 -9.32 1.24 16.13
CA ARG A 391 -7.99 1.84 16.05
C ARG A 391 -6.98 0.92 16.73
N LEU A 392 -6.10 0.31 15.97
CA LEU A 392 -5.16 -0.71 16.44
C LEU A 392 -3.77 -0.12 16.67
N LYS A 393 -3.21 -0.30 17.87
CA LYS A 393 -1.85 0.13 18.23
C LYS A 393 -0.91 -1.07 18.35
N PRO A 394 0.32 -1.00 17.81
CA PRO A 394 1.21 -2.15 17.72
C PRO A 394 1.87 -2.46 19.08
N LEU A 395 2.05 -3.75 19.37
CA LEU A 395 2.76 -4.27 20.55
C LEU A 395 3.94 -5.16 20.16
N VAL A 396 3.76 -5.94 19.11
CA VAL A 396 4.77 -6.81 18.51
C VAL A 396 4.74 -6.58 17.02
N ASN A 397 5.90 -6.43 16.39
CA ASN A 397 6.04 -6.37 14.94
C ASN A 397 7.14 -7.32 14.47
N VAL A 398 6.85 -8.09 13.42
CA VAL A 398 7.80 -8.96 12.72
C VAL A 398 7.78 -8.62 11.24
N LYS A 399 8.91 -8.12 10.71
CA LYS A 399 9.08 -7.81 9.28
C LYS A 399 9.65 -8.98 8.49
N GLY A 400 9.27 -9.05 7.22
CA GLY A 400 9.87 -9.96 6.26
C GLY A 400 11.29 -9.53 5.84
N ILE A 401 12.32 -10.30 6.19
CA ILE A 401 13.71 -9.98 5.86
C ILE A 401 14.13 -10.69 4.56
N SER A 402 14.76 -9.98 3.62
CA SER A 402 15.32 -10.61 2.42
C SER A 402 16.63 -11.35 2.70
N ALA A 403 16.88 -12.47 2.01
CA ALA A 403 18.11 -13.27 2.16
C ALA A 403 19.41 -12.49 1.85
N ARG A 404 19.34 -11.38 1.10
CA ARG A 404 20.49 -10.49 0.88
C ARG A 404 20.96 -9.82 2.17
N ASN A 405 20.04 -9.49 3.07
CA ASN A 405 20.35 -8.84 4.36
C ASN A 405 20.89 -9.83 5.40
N ILE A 406 20.63 -11.13 5.23
CA ILE A 406 21.18 -12.21 6.08
C ILE A 406 22.68 -12.43 5.76
N ARG A 407 23.10 -12.32 4.50
CA ARG A 407 24.52 -12.51 4.10
C ARG A 407 25.47 -11.45 4.67
N THR A 408 25.00 -10.22 4.89
CA THR A 408 25.74 -9.20 5.64
C THR A 408 25.97 -9.59 7.11
N ARG A 409 25.04 -10.35 7.69
CA ARG A 409 25.09 -10.87 9.06
C ARG A 409 26.17 -11.93 9.23
N GLU A 410 26.24 -12.88 8.29
CA GLU A 410 27.27 -13.95 8.31
C GLU A 410 28.67 -13.41 7.99
N LYS A 411 28.81 -12.48 7.05
CA LYS A 411 30.11 -11.87 6.72
C LYS A 411 30.66 -10.98 7.84
N LYS A 412 29.82 -10.16 8.51
CA LYS A 412 30.27 -9.34 9.65
C LYS A 412 30.60 -10.20 10.87
N SER A 413 29.82 -11.24 11.15
CA SER A 413 30.09 -12.21 12.23
C SER A 413 31.40 -12.97 12.01
N LYS A 414 31.68 -13.44 10.79
CA LYS A 414 32.97 -14.06 10.44
C LYS A 414 34.14 -13.09 10.58
N LYS A 415 34.02 -11.85 10.07
CA LYS A 415 35.09 -10.84 10.21
C LYS A 415 35.38 -10.46 11.67
N HIS A 416 34.37 -10.39 12.53
CA HIS A 416 34.55 -10.14 13.97
C HIS A 416 35.21 -11.33 14.68
N ARG A 417 34.87 -12.57 14.31
CA ARG A 417 35.52 -13.77 14.87
C ARG A 417 36.97 -13.92 14.40
N GLU A 418 37.27 -13.61 13.14
CA GLU A 418 38.64 -13.62 12.61
C GLU A 418 39.53 -12.54 13.24
N PHE A 419 38.97 -11.34 13.52
CA PHE A 419 39.71 -10.26 14.19
C PHE A 419 40.05 -10.57 15.65
N PHE A 420 39.19 -11.31 16.37
CA PHE A 420 39.45 -11.74 17.75
C PHE A 420 40.31 -13.00 17.87
N MET A 421 40.58 -13.72 16.78
CA MET A 421 41.51 -14.85 16.76
C MET A 421 42.92 -14.46 16.28
N THR A 422 43.14 -13.20 15.93
CA THR A 422 44.44 -12.67 15.45
C THR A 422 45.04 -11.59 16.37
N MET A 423 44.39 -11.30 17.51
CA MET A 423 44.99 -10.67 18.69
C MET A 423 45.13 -11.72 19.79
#